data_AF-A0A1X1RSV2-F1
#
_entry.id   AF-A0A1X1RSV2-F1
#
_cell.length_a   1.000
_cell.length_b   1.000
_cell.length_c   1.000
_cell.angle_alpha   90.00
_cell.angle_beta   90.00
_cell.angle_gamma   90.00
#
_symmetry.space_group_name_H-M   'P 1'
#
loop_
_entity.id
_entity.type
_entity.pdbx_description
1 polymer ?
#
loop_
_entity_poly.entity_id
_entity_poly.type
_entity_poly.pdbx_seq_one_letter_code
_entity_poly.pdbx_strand_id
1 'polypeptide(L)'
;MGMLDTSVVILLGRITDPRVLPEEAVISAITLAELSVGPHVAQTEEERIARQARLQQAESDFDVLPFDEAAARAFAVVAASLRASGRKPAARAYDALIAATAIAHGVALYTCNPDDFDAIPQLEVRAIPHPDQRSFA
;
A
#
# COMPACT_ATOMS: atom_id res chain seq x y z
N MET A 1 -7.45 -13.10 4.22
CA MET A 1 -6.36 -12.37 3.55
C MET A 1 -6.77 -10.96 3.13
N GLY A 2 -5.90 -9.97 3.37
CA GLY A 2 -6.01 -8.59 2.87
C GLY A 2 -4.63 -8.03 2.56
N MET A 3 -4.54 -7.13 1.58
CA MET A 3 -3.26 -6.57 1.15
C MET A 3 -3.01 -5.21 1.81
N LEU A 4 -1.84 -5.06 2.45
CA LEU A 4 -1.43 -3.80 3.06
C LEU A 4 -0.74 -2.91 2.02
N ASP A 5 -1.22 -1.67 1.91
CA ASP A 5 -0.52 -0.59 1.23
C ASP A 5 0.76 -0.21 1.99
N THR A 6 1.72 0.40 1.29
CA THR A 6 3.00 0.87 1.83
C THR A 6 2.82 1.83 3.01
N SER A 7 1.78 2.67 2.98
CA SER A 7 1.43 3.56 4.09
C SER A 7 1.17 2.78 5.40
N VAL A 8 0.43 1.67 5.33
CA VAL A 8 0.11 0.83 6.49
C VAL A 8 1.35 0.08 6.97
N VAL A 9 2.15 -0.47 6.07
CA VAL A 9 3.40 -1.17 6.47
C VAL A 9 4.37 -0.22 7.19
N ILE A 10 4.48 1.03 6.73
CA ILE A 10 5.32 2.04 7.37
C ILE A 10 4.84 2.36 8.79
N LEU A 11 3.52 2.40 8.98
CA LEU A 11 2.86 2.80 10.22
C LEU A 11 2.49 1.62 11.13
N LEU A 12 2.77 0.38 10.72
CA LEU A 12 2.26 -0.83 11.38
C LEU A 12 2.55 -0.86 12.88
N GLY A 13 3.79 -0.55 13.28
CA GLY A 13 4.19 -0.49 14.70
C GLY A 13 3.54 0.62 15.52
N ARG A 14 2.75 1.50 14.88
CA ARG A 14 1.99 2.60 15.50
C ARG A 14 0.48 2.35 15.48
N ILE A 15 0.02 1.29 14.82
CA ILE A 15 -1.40 0.89 14.81
C ILE A 15 -1.68 0.10 16.08
N THR A 16 -2.50 0.67 16.96
CA THR A 16 -2.76 0.10 18.29
C THR A 16 -4.02 -0.77 18.35
N ASP A 17 -4.96 -0.59 17.42
CA ASP A 17 -6.14 -1.45 17.31
C ASP A 17 -5.91 -2.54 16.25
N PRO A 18 -5.60 -3.79 16.63
CA PRO A 18 -5.36 -4.86 15.66
C PRO A 18 -6.62 -5.23 14.88
N ARG A 19 -7.83 -4.87 15.35
CA ARG A 19 -9.09 -5.24 14.68
C ARG A 19 -9.31 -4.48 13.37
N VAL A 20 -8.55 -3.41 13.14
CA VAL A 20 -8.60 -2.69 11.85
C VAL A 20 -7.73 -3.37 10.78
N LEU A 21 -6.83 -4.28 11.17
CA LEU A 21 -5.98 -5.04 10.25
C LEU A 21 -6.68 -6.32 9.77
N PRO A 22 -6.29 -6.88 8.61
CA PRO A 22 -6.80 -8.17 8.18
C PRO A 22 -6.26 -9.30 9.09
N GLU A 23 -7.04 -10.38 9.23
CA GLU A 23 -6.60 -11.58 9.97
C GLU A 23 -5.33 -12.21 9.36
N GLU A 24 -5.17 -12.07 8.05
CA GLU A 24 -4.02 -12.55 7.30
C GLU A 24 -3.61 -11.43 6.33
N ALA A 25 -2.36 -10.98 6.46
CA ALA A 25 -1.85 -9.82 5.74
C ALA A 25 -0.81 -10.23 4.70
N VAL A 26 -0.88 -9.60 3.53
CA VAL A 26 0.12 -9.73 2.46
C VAL A 26 0.50 -8.33 1.96
N ILE A 27 1.59 -8.23 1.22
CA ILE A 27 1.99 -6.98 0.55
C ILE A 27 2.12 -7.20 -0.96
N SER A 28 2.07 -6.13 -1.74
CA SER A 28 2.41 -6.21 -3.17
C SER A 28 3.92 -6.18 -3.38
N ALA A 29 4.39 -6.73 -4.49
CA ALA A 29 5.78 -6.56 -4.94
C ALA A 29 6.14 -5.07 -5.14
N ILE A 30 5.15 -4.21 -5.39
CA ILE A 30 5.33 -2.76 -5.52
C ILE A 30 5.65 -2.14 -4.17
N THR A 31 4.90 -2.50 -3.12
CA THR A 31 5.18 -2.10 -1.74
C THR A 31 6.56 -2.55 -1.29
N LEU A 32 6.95 -3.79 -1.61
CA LEU A 32 8.31 -4.26 -1.33
C LEU A 32 9.37 -3.43 -2.07
N ALA A 33 9.13 -3.08 -3.34
CA ALA A 33 10.03 -2.23 -4.11
C ALA A 33 10.16 -0.83 -3.49
N GLU A 34 9.07 -0.22 -3.03
CA GLU A 34 9.10 1.08 -2.36
C GLU A 34 9.90 1.02 -1.05
N LEU A 35 9.71 -0.03 -0.24
CA LEU A 35 10.49 -0.25 0.97
C LEU A 35 11.98 -0.47 0.66
N SER A 36 12.29 -1.15 -0.44
CA SER A 36 13.65 -1.42 -0.90
C SER A 36 14.39 -0.16 -1.33
N VAL A 37 13.70 0.83 -1.90
CA VAL A 37 14.29 2.14 -2.24
C VAL A 37 14.67 2.92 -0.98
N GLY A 38 13.89 2.78 0.08
CA GLY A 38 13.99 3.57 1.31
C GLY A 38 15.42 3.73 1.87
N PRO A 39 16.15 2.64 2.15
CA PRO A 39 17.53 2.69 2.64
C PRO A 39 18.51 3.39 1.69
N HIS A 40 18.32 3.23 0.37
CA HIS A 40 19.22 3.80 -0.64
C HIS A 40 19.09 5.32 -0.79
N VAL A 41 17.96 5.89 -0.40
CA VAL A 41 17.68 7.34 -0.48
C VAL A 41 17.60 8.01 0.89
N ALA A 42 18.01 7.33 1.95
CA ALA A 42 18.08 7.89 3.30
C ALA A 42 19.16 8.99 3.38
N GLN A 43 18.90 10.04 4.16
CA GLN A 43 19.81 11.18 4.29
C GLN A 43 20.74 11.06 5.49
N THR A 44 20.36 10.25 6.49
CA THR A 44 21.18 9.96 7.67
C THR A 44 21.34 8.46 7.87
N GLU A 45 22.34 8.08 8.67
CA GLU A 45 22.59 6.70 9.02
C GLU A 45 21.44 6.11 9.85
N GLU A 46 20.88 6.90 10.77
CA GLU A 46 19.74 6.49 11.59
C GLU A 46 18.50 6.20 10.72
N GLU A 47 18.21 7.07 9.75
CA GLU A 47 17.14 6.84 8.78
C GLU A 47 17.37 5.57 7.95
N ARG A 48 18.60 5.36 7.50
CA ARG A 48 18.99 4.19 6.72
C ARG A 48 18.76 2.90 7.51
N ILE A 49 19.24 2.85 8.75
CA ILE A 49 19.06 1.70 9.65
C ILE A 49 17.57 1.43 9.89
N ALA A 50 16.79 2.48 10.20
CA ALA A 50 15.36 2.33 10.46
C ALA A 50 14.59 1.81 9.22
N ARG A 51 14.91 2.32 8.02
CA ARG A 51 14.28 1.85 6.78
C ARG A 51 14.73 0.43 6.40
N GLN A 52 15.98 0.08 6.65
CA GLN A 52 16.51 -1.27 6.40
C GLN A 52 15.84 -2.29 7.31
N ALA A 53 15.68 -1.97 8.60
CA ALA A 53 14.96 -2.81 9.55
C ALA A 53 13.50 -3.01 9.14
N ARG A 54 12.83 -1.96 8.66
CA ARG A 54 11.45 -2.07 8.15
C ARG A 54 11.35 -3.01 6.94
N LEU A 55 12.29 -2.91 5.99
CA LEU A 55 12.34 -3.80 4.83
C LEU A 55 12.48 -5.26 5.27
N GLN A 56 13.46 -5.55 6.14
CA GLN A 56 13.70 -6.90 6.66
C GLN A 56 12.50 -7.46 7.42
N GLN A 57 11.83 -6.62 8.22
CA GLN A 57 10.62 -7.03 8.92
C GLN A 57 9.50 -7.37 7.93
N ALA A 58 9.29 -6.55 6.90
CA ALA A 58 8.27 -6.83 5.90
C ALA A 58 8.54 -8.13 5.12
N GLU A 59 9.80 -8.40 4.76
CA GLU A 59 10.23 -9.65 4.10
C GLU A 59 10.05 -10.89 4.99
N SER A 60 10.14 -10.72 6.32
CA SER A 60 9.94 -11.79 7.28
C SER A 60 8.47 -12.06 7.60
N ASP A 61 7.64 -11.01 7.59
CA ASP A 61 6.28 -11.08 8.13
C ASP A 61 5.21 -11.30 7.05
N PHE A 62 5.50 -10.96 5.79
CA PHE A 62 4.48 -10.93 4.74
C PHE A 62 4.87 -11.74 3.50
N ASP A 63 3.90 -12.51 3.00
CA ASP A 63 3.95 -12.99 1.63
C ASP A 63 3.77 -11.83 0.64
N VAL A 64 4.44 -11.96 -0.51
CA VAL A 64 4.50 -10.91 -1.55
C VAL A 64 3.68 -11.33 -2.76
N LEU A 65 2.61 -10.59 -3.05
CA LEU A 65 1.81 -10.77 -4.25
C LEU A 65 2.51 -10.16 -5.48
N PRO A 66 2.70 -10.92 -6.57
CA PRO A 66 3.36 -10.41 -7.76
C PRO A 66 2.45 -9.47 -8.55
N PHE A 67 3.05 -8.49 -9.21
CA PHE A 67 2.42 -7.76 -10.31
C PHE A 67 2.60 -8.58 -11.59
N ASP A 68 1.60 -9.38 -11.93
CA ASP A 68 1.61 -10.30 -13.07
C ASP A 68 0.74 -9.79 -14.25
N GLU A 69 0.47 -10.66 -15.22
CA GLU A 69 -0.37 -10.31 -16.37
C GLU A 69 -1.80 -9.91 -15.99
N ALA A 70 -2.37 -10.48 -14.93
CA ALA A 70 -3.71 -10.14 -14.48
C ALA A 70 -3.71 -8.73 -13.84
N ALA A 71 -2.68 -8.43 -13.03
CA ALA A 71 -2.48 -7.09 -12.48
C ALA A 71 -2.23 -6.05 -13.59
N ALA A 72 -1.44 -6.40 -14.62
CA ALA A 72 -1.22 -5.53 -15.78
C ALA A 72 -2.52 -5.20 -16.53
N ARG A 73 -3.45 -6.16 -16.66
CA ARG A 73 -4.77 -5.91 -17.26
C ARG A 73 -5.65 -5.03 -16.36
N ALA A 74 -5.68 -5.31 -15.05
CA ALA A 74 -6.43 -4.50 -14.08
C ALA A 74 -5.94 -3.04 -14.03
N PHE A 75 -4.63 -2.82 -14.21
CA PHE A 75 -4.01 -1.50 -14.21
C PHE A 75 -4.63 -0.54 -15.25
N ALA A 76 -5.05 -1.04 -16.42
CA ALA A 76 -5.68 -0.19 -17.43
C ALA A 76 -6.96 0.48 -16.90
N VAL A 77 -7.78 -0.26 -16.15
CA VAL A 77 -9.01 0.25 -15.52
C VAL A 77 -8.67 1.24 -14.42
N VAL A 78 -7.72 0.89 -13.54
CA VAL A 78 -7.25 1.77 -12.46
C VAL A 78 -6.74 3.11 -13.01
N ALA A 79 -5.85 3.06 -14.00
CA ALA A 79 -5.25 4.25 -14.60
C ALA A 79 -6.30 5.13 -15.29
N ALA A 80 -7.31 4.54 -15.95
CA ALA A 80 -8.41 5.28 -16.55
C ALA A 80 -9.24 6.02 -15.48
N SER A 81 -9.58 5.35 -14.39
CA SER A 81 -10.35 5.92 -13.28
C SER A 81 -9.62 7.06 -12.58
N LEU A 82 -8.33 6.88 -12.30
CA LEU A 82 -7.51 7.93 -11.69
C LEU A 82 -7.38 9.17 -12.59
N ARG A 83 -7.23 8.99 -13.92
CA ARG A 83 -7.22 10.11 -14.87
C ARG A 83 -8.55 10.86 -14.92
N ALA A 84 -9.68 10.13 -14.91
CA ALA A 84 -11.01 10.73 -14.92
C ALA A 84 -11.30 11.57 -13.67
N SER A 85 -10.69 11.22 -12.53
CA SER A 85 -10.84 11.95 -11.26
C SER A 85 -10.06 13.27 -11.18
N GLY A 86 -9.31 13.66 -12.22
CA GLY A 86 -8.56 14.92 -12.26
C GLY A 86 -7.33 14.96 -11.33
N ARG A 87 -6.90 13.82 -10.80
CA ARG A 87 -5.76 13.71 -9.87
C ARG A 87 -4.42 13.73 -10.63
N LYS A 88 -3.39 14.31 -10.01
CA LYS A 88 -2.07 14.53 -10.65
C LYS A 88 -1.42 13.18 -11.03
N PRO A 89 -1.08 12.93 -12.32
CA PRO A 89 -0.67 11.60 -12.81
C PRO A 89 0.64 11.02 -12.26
N ALA A 90 1.64 11.87 -12.00
CA ALA A 90 2.99 11.40 -11.66
C ALA A 90 3.13 10.95 -10.19
N ALA A 91 2.30 11.48 -9.30
CA ALA A 91 2.45 11.27 -7.86
C ALA A 91 1.91 9.91 -7.36
N ARG A 92 1.29 9.09 -8.23
CA ARG A 92 0.51 7.90 -7.83
C ARG A 92 0.66 6.71 -8.76
N ALA A 93 1.76 6.64 -9.51
CA ALA A 93 2.02 5.52 -10.40
C ALA A 93 2.13 4.20 -9.62
N TYR A 94 2.77 4.23 -8.43
CA TYR A 94 2.86 3.06 -7.55
C TYR A 94 1.51 2.70 -6.94
N ASP A 95 0.75 3.66 -6.41
CA ASP A 95 -0.62 3.42 -5.91
C ASP A 95 -1.50 2.71 -6.94
N ALA A 96 -1.40 3.11 -8.21
CA ALA A 96 -2.15 2.48 -9.29
C ALA A 96 -1.74 1.01 -9.52
N LEU A 97 -0.44 0.69 -9.41
CA LEU A 97 0.07 -0.68 -9.52
C LEU A 97 -0.31 -1.52 -8.29
N ILE A 98 -0.27 -0.93 -7.09
CA ILE A 98 -0.73 -1.56 -5.84
C ILE A 98 -2.22 -1.90 -5.97
N ALA A 99 -3.06 -0.93 -6.32
CA ALA A 99 -4.50 -1.14 -6.52
C ALA A 99 -4.79 -2.23 -7.57
N ALA A 100 -4.07 -2.20 -8.70
CA ALA A 100 -4.22 -3.20 -9.74
C ALA A 100 -3.85 -4.62 -9.27
N THR A 101 -2.82 -4.73 -8.41
CA THR A 101 -2.44 -5.99 -7.77
C THR A 101 -3.57 -6.49 -6.86
N ALA A 102 -4.15 -5.64 -6.02
CA ALA A 102 -5.27 -6.01 -5.14
C ALA A 102 -6.48 -6.53 -5.95
N ILE A 103 -6.84 -5.80 -7.02
CA ILE A 103 -7.95 -6.20 -7.92
C ILE A 103 -7.68 -7.56 -8.56
N ALA A 104 -6.48 -7.77 -9.10
CA ALA A 104 -6.15 -9.01 -9.80
C ALA A 104 -6.13 -10.25 -8.88
N HIS A 105 -5.71 -10.07 -7.63
CA HIS A 105 -5.69 -11.13 -6.62
C HIS A 105 -7.01 -11.24 -5.82
N GLY A 106 -7.99 -10.36 -6.08
CA GLY A 106 -9.30 -10.39 -5.45
C GLY A 106 -9.28 -10.14 -3.93
N VAL A 107 -8.35 -9.29 -3.46
CA VAL A 107 -8.17 -8.97 -2.04
C VAL A 107 -8.47 -7.49 -1.74
N ALA A 108 -8.97 -7.22 -0.55
CA ALA A 108 -9.17 -5.86 -0.07
C ALA A 108 -7.83 -5.14 0.17
N LEU A 109 -7.74 -3.87 -0.21
CA LEU A 109 -6.60 -2.99 0.03
C LEU A 109 -6.78 -2.22 1.33
N TYR A 110 -5.87 -2.40 2.26
CA TYR A 110 -5.81 -1.68 3.53
C TYR A 110 -4.83 -0.51 3.40
N THR A 111 -5.30 0.72 3.62
CA THR A 111 -4.50 1.94 3.42
C THR A 111 -4.78 2.99 4.49
N CYS A 112 -3.78 3.80 4.83
CA CYS A 112 -3.98 5.02 5.62
C CYS A 112 -4.41 6.23 4.77
N ASN A 113 -4.47 6.08 3.44
CA ASN A 113 -4.85 7.13 2.49
C ASN A 113 -6.05 6.69 1.62
N PRO A 114 -7.20 6.33 2.22
CA PRO A 114 -8.33 5.73 1.49
C PRO A 114 -8.83 6.61 0.34
N ASP A 115 -8.85 7.93 0.57
CA ASP A 115 -9.22 8.92 -0.43
C ASP A 115 -8.48 8.69 -1.75
N ASP A 116 -7.22 8.22 -1.73
CA ASP A 116 -6.39 8.01 -2.90
C ASP A 116 -6.92 6.93 -3.86
N PHE A 117 -7.80 6.06 -3.36
CA PHE A 117 -8.30 4.86 -4.02
C PHE A 117 -9.82 4.86 -4.27
N ASP A 118 -10.59 5.76 -3.65
CA ASP A 118 -12.06 5.78 -3.69
C ASP A 118 -12.69 5.77 -5.10
N ALA A 119 -11.99 6.36 -6.08
CA ALA A 119 -12.49 6.46 -7.45
C ALA A 119 -12.24 5.19 -8.29
N ILE A 120 -11.56 4.18 -7.75
CA ILE A 120 -11.16 2.98 -8.49
C ILE A 120 -12.29 1.93 -8.40
N PRO A 121 -12.97 1.63 -9.52
CA PRO A 121 -14.00 0.61 -9.53
C PRO A 121 -13.40 -0.75 -9.24
N GLN A 122 -14.18 -1.64 -8.60
CA GLN A 122 -13.81 -3.03 -8.27
C GLN A 122 -12.72 -3.19 -7.20
N LEU A 123 -12.14 -2.10 -6.71
CA LEU A 123 -11.22 -2.13 -5.58
C LEU A 123 -12.01 -2.04 -4.27
N GLU A 124 -11.91 -3.06 -3.43
CA GLU A 124 -12.40 -2.97 -2.05
C GLU A 124 -11.34 -2.27 -1.19
N VAL A 125 -11.67 -1.08 -0.67
CA VAL A 125 -10.77 -0.29 0.17
C VAL A 125 -11.19 -0.40 1.64
N ARG A 126 -10.23 -0.70 2.51
CA ARG A 126 -10.39 -0.73 3.97
C ARG A 126 -9.52 0.36 4.58
N ALA A 127 -10.15 1.42 5.08
CA ALA A 127 -9.43 2.52 5.69
C ALA A 127 -8.82 2.11 7.04
N ILE A 128 -7.53 2.40 7.20
CA ILE A 128 -6.82 2.32 8.48
C ILE A 128 -6.68 3.74 9.03
N PRO A 129 -7.18 4.04 10.24
CA PRO A 129 -6.99 5.35 10.85
C PRO A 129 -5.51 5.72 10.93
N HIS A 130 -5.13 6.85 10.34
CA HIS A 130 -3.75 7.32 10.41
C HIS A 130 -3.40 7.69 11.86
N PRO A 131 -2.31 7.18 12.47
CA PRO A 131 -2.00 7.38 13.88
C PRO A 131 -1.85 8.86 14.31
N ASP A 132 -1.48 9.73 13.37
CA ASP A 132 -1.35 11.17 13.61
C ASP A 132 -2.65 11.97 13.39
N GLN A 133 -3.67 11.35 12.78
CA GLN A 133 -4.97 11.99 12.60
C GLN A 133 -5.86 11.62 13.78
N ARG A 134 -6.18 12.61 14.63
CA ARG A 134 -7.18 12.42 15.68
C ARG A 134 -8.54 12.17 15.02
N SER A 135 -9.11 10.98 15.20
CA SER A 135 -10.53 10.76 14.92
C SER A 135 -11.34 11.71 15.79
N PHE A 136 -11.96 12.71 15.18
CA PHE A 136 -13.06 13.41 15.85
C PHE A 136 -14.22 12.42 15.89
N ALA A 137 -14.52 11.95 17.10
CA ALA A 137 -15.76 11.24 17.41
C ALA A 137 -16.97 12.14 17.16
#